data_AF-A0A7X1ZRZ6-F1
#
_entry.id   AF-A0A7X1ZRZ6-F1
#
_cell.length_a   1.000
_cell.length_b   1.000
_cell.length_c   1.000
_cell.angle_alpha   90.00
_cell.angle_beta   90.00
_cell.angle_gamma   90.00
#
_symmetry.space_group_name_H-M   'P 1'
#
loop_
_entity.id
_entity.type
_entity.pdbx_description
1 polymer ?
#
loop_
_entity_poly.entity_id
_entity_poly.type
_entity_poly.pdbx_seq_one_letter_code
_entity_poly.pdbx_strand_id
1 'polypeptide(L)'
;MKKWVSLAAILLVAGFVILNTGCVPTDTPPVENLNYEVVNDKDGNYGGGIKVTWSAPADADPDEYIVSVDDEDQVAVTVLEDYVYTPGVEIEVFAVYGDEKSTGNPTIEFKTVETKDFHVWNVLDPLSDHPSGFGFNVANGSVTAYSVAEANKDNWPNIDYYIADDGGPVLAAPMDHIPLLNNKGSAASEEATDYDALEIVKPKGNYSTQRKLEINAVYGLWLDDENDSDPTGDFFGKLQVSNIDGYDVTIKVAIQLEPGLRWVIVTD
;
A
#
# COMPACT_ATOMS: atom_id res chain seq x y z
N MET A 1 96.95 7.99 -2.32
CA MET A 1 96.86 6.52 -2.52
C MET A 1 95.42 6.08 -2.31
N LYS A 2 94.93 5.24 -3.24
CA LYS A 2 93.82 4.26 -3.21
C LYS A 2 92.88 4.29 -1.98
N LYS A 3 91.60 4.65 -2.17
CA LYS A 3 90.41 3.75 -2.28
C LYS A 3 90.29 2.74 -1.14
N TRP A 4 89.18 2.75 -0.38
CA TRP A 4 88.27 1.60 -0.16
C TRP A 4 86.88 2.12 0.26
N VAL A 5 85.86 1.64 -0.45
CA VAL A 5 84.42 1.72 -0.16
C VAL A 5 84.11 0.62 0.85
N SER A 6 83.16 0.85 1.78
CA SER A 6 82.21 -0.19 2.19
C SER A 6 80.96 0.38 2.86
N LEU A 7 79.86 -0.16 2.38
CA LEU A 7 78.44 0.03 2.66
C LEU A 7 78.06 -0.61 4.00
N ALA A 8 77.20 0.03 4.80
CA ALA A 8 76.32 -0.67 5.74
C ALA A 8 75.10 0.21 6.08
N ALA A 9 73.93 -0.28 5.71
CA ALA A 9 72.60 0.24 6.05
C ALA A 9 72.20 -0.07 7.50
N ILE A 10 71.11 0.56 7.98
CA ILE A 10 70.12 0.18 9.02
C ILE A 10 69.63 1.49 9.68
N LEU A 11 68.50 2.06 9.21
CA LEU A 11 67.12 1.88 9.70
C LEU A 11 66.72 2.80 10.88
N LEU A 12 65.73 3.68 10.62
CA LEU A 12 64.46 3.86 11.36
C LEU A 12 64.56 4.20 12.87
N VAL A 13 63.87 5.20 13.42
CA VAL A 13 62.43 5.48 13.33
C VAL A 13 62.24 6.99 13.56
N ALA A 14 61.87 7.73 12.52
CA ALA A 14 61.14 8.97 12.74
C ALA A 14 59.74 8.54 13.20
N GLY A 15 59.36 8.94 14.41
CA GLY A 15 58.05 8.68 14.99
C GLY A 15 56.97 9.37 14.18
N PHE A 16 56.57 8.73 13.09
CA PHE A 16 55.28 8.95 12.46
C PHE A 16 54.27 8.27 13.37
N VAL A 17 53.68 9.04 14.29
CA VAL A 17 52.41 8.68 14.90
C VAL A 17 51.38 8.76 13.77
N ILE A 18 51.31 7.70 12.96
CA ILE A 18 50.12 7.42 12.18
C ILE A 18 49.09 7.09 13.24
N LEU A 19 48.21 8.04 13.52
CA LEU A 19 46.91 7.77 14.13
C LEU A 19 46.21 6.81 13.17
N ASN A 20 46.46 5.51 13.33
CA ASN A 20 45.53 4.47 12.93
C ASN A 20 44.32 4.62 13.85
N THR A 21 43.49 5.63 13.61
CA THR A 21 42.05 5.50 13.83
C THR A 21 41.60 4.48 12.80
N GLY A 22 41.86 3.20 13.09
CA GLY A 22 41.09 2.16 12.44
C GLY A 22 39.64 2.50 12.75
N CYS A 23 38.87 2.88 11.73
CA CYS A 23 37.43 2.70 11.75
C CYS A 23 37.23 1.23 12.09
N VAL A 24 37.06 0.93 13.36
CA VAL A 24 36.22 -0.20 13.75
C VAL A 24 34.91 0.11 13.05
N PRO A 25 34.36 -0.78 12.20
CA PRO A 25 32.97 -0.64 11.81
C PRO A 25 32.22 -0.53 13.13
N THR A 26 31.67 0.64 13.44
CA THR A 26 30.66 0.74 14.48
C THR A 26 29.58 -0.18 13.97
N ASP A 27 29.48 -1.37 14.56
CA ASP A 27 28.36 -2.23 14.25
C ASP A 27 27.13 -1.43 14.69
N THR A 28 26.34 -0.97 13.73
CA THR A 28 25.11 -0.20 13.95
C THR A 28 23.96 -1.19 13.75
N PRO A 29 23.66 -2.05 14.74
CA PRO A 29 22.68 -3.11 14.55
C PRO A 29 21.28 -2.52 14.34
N PRO A 30 20.48 -3.11 13.43
CA PRO A 30 19.14 -2.66 13.11
C PRO A 30 18.16 -2.98 14.24
N VAL A 31 17.00 -2.31 14.23
CA VAL A 31 15.89 -2.66 15.12
C VAL A 31 15.39 -4.09 14.85
N GLU A 32 14.76 -4.68 15.86
CA GLU A 32 14.21 -6.04 15.78
C GLU A 32 12.68 -6.01 15.87
N ASN A 33 12.03 -7.08 15.41
CA ASN A 33 10.57 -7.28 15.57
C ASN A 33 9.71 -6.09 15.11
N LEU A 34 10.10 -5.45 14.00
CA LEU A 34 9.29 -4.40 13.39
C LEU A 34 7.91 -4.95 13.05
N ASN A 35 6.88 -4.26 13.54
CA ASN A 35 5.48 -4.61 13.35
C ASN A 35 4.64 -3.34 13.26
N TYR A 36 3.39 -3.47 12.81
CA TYR A 36 2.46 -2.35 12.75
C TYR A 36 1.03 -2.75 13.14
N GLU A 37 0.22 -1.73 13.43
CA GLU A 37 -1.23 -1.82 13.52
C GLU A 37 -1.87 -0.67 12.72
N VAL A 38 -2.99 -0.95 12.04
CA VAL A 38 -3.78 0.09 11.38
C VAL A 38 -4.51 0.91 12.43
N VAL A 39 -4.46 2.24 12.30
CA VAL A 39 -5.05 3.19 13.23
C VAL A 39 -5.86 4.27 12.52
N ASN A 40 -6.54 5.10 13.31
CA ASN A 40 -7.19 6.30 12.80
C ASN A 40 -6.17 7.29 12.24
N ASP A 41 -6.54 8.07 11.23
CA ASP A 41 -5.80 9.28 10.85
C ASP A 41 -5.87 10.37 11.94
N LYS A 42 -5.15 11.48 11.70
CA LYS A 42 -5.12 12.65 12.59
C LYS A 42 -6.52 13.25 12.85
N ASP A 43 -7.47 13.03 11.93
CA ASP A 43 -8.83 13.54 12.02
C ASP A 43 -9.80 12.51 12.65
N GLY A 44 -9.28 11.36 13.10
CA GLY A 44 -10.04 10.34 13.82
C GLY A 44 -10.75 9.33 12.92
N ASN A 45 -10.47 9.31 11.61
CA ASN A 45 -11.06 8.34 10.69
C ASN A 45 -10.19 7.09 10.58
N TYR A 46 -10.80 5.94 10.84
CA TYR A 46 -10.14 4.64 10.77
C TYR A 46 -9.44 4.40 9.43
N GLY A 47 -8.32 3.68 9.45
CA GLY A 47 -7.62 3.22 8.26
C GLY A 47 -6.73 4.24 7.57
N GLY A 48 -6.57 5.43 8.14
CA GLY A 48 -5.79 6.49 7.51
C GLY A 48 -4.36 6.64 8.01
N GLY A 49 -3.97 5.88 9.04
CA GLY A 49 -2.60 5.81 9.51
C GLY A 49 -2.25 4.42 10.00
N ILE A 50 -0.98 4.24 10.34
CA ILE A 50 -0.47 3.07 11.03
C ILE A 50 0.31 3.51 12.27
N LYS A 51 0.33 2.64 13.28
CA LYS A 51 1.29 2.72 14.37
C LYS A 51 2.33 1.64 14.17
N VAL A 52 3.59 2.03 14.05
CA VAL A 52 4.71 1.11 13.96
C VAL A 52 5.31 0.89 15.35
N THR A 53 5.77 -0.33 15.60
CA THR A 53 6.40 -0.75 16.86
C THR A 53 7.59 -1.64 16.57
N TRP A 54 8.61 -1.57 17.41
CA TRP A 54 9.83 -2.37 17.24
C TRP A 54 10.46 -2.68 18.60
N SER A 55 11.50 -3.49 18.58
CA SER A 55 12.37 -3.76 19.73
C SER A 55 13.73 -3.12 19.52
N ALA A 56 14.30 -2.59 20.60
CA ALA A 56 15.69 -2.18 20.61
C ALA A 56 16.62 -3.38 20.29
N PRO A 57 17.78 -3.16 19.65
CA PRO A 57 18.74 -4.23 19.39
C PRO A 57 19.26 -4.84 20.70
N ALA A 58 19.39 -6.16 20.78
CA ALA A 58 19.65 -6.84 22.06
C ALA A 58 20.99 -6.47 22.74
N ASP A 59 22.02 -6.17 21.95
CA ASP A 59 23.39 -5.95 22.40
C ASP A 59 23.90 -4.52 22.13
N ALA A 60 23.00 -3.56 21.86
CA ALA A 60 23.35 -2.16 21.61
C ALA A 60 22.30 -1.19 22.16
N ASP A 61 22.73 0.02 22.50
CA ASP A 61 21.88 1.08 23.05
C ASP A 61 21.91 2.28 22.09
N PRO A 62 20.94 2.40 21.16
CA PRO A 62 20.87 3.53 20.25
C PRO A 62 20.42 4.80 20.98
N ASP A 63 20.87 5.96 20.48
CA ASP A 63 20.51 7.26 21.04
C ASP A 63 19.04 7.62 20.74
N GLU A 64 18.57 7.26 19.54
CA GLU A 64 17.22 7.51 19.04
C GLU A 64 16.86 6.55 17.89
N TYR A 65 15.63 6.66 17.40
CA TYR A 65 15.09 5.91 16.28
C TYR A 65 14.49 6.86 15.25
N ILE A 66 14.60 6.52 13.97
CA ILE A 66 13.99 7.28 12.87
C ILE A 66 13.12 6.33 12.06
N VAL A 67 11.84 6.68 11.91
CA VAL A 67 10.95 6.03 10.93
C VAL A 67 11.11 6.74 9.60
N SER A 68 11.34 5.99 8.53
CA SER A 68 11.38 6.48 7.15
C SER A 68 10.18 5.97 6.38
N VAL A 69 9.60 6.82 5.56
CA VAL A 69 8.47 6.51 4.66
C VAL A 69 8.95 6.80 3.25
N ASP A 70 9.06 5.79 2.39
CA ASP A 70 9.56 5.95 1.01
C ASP A 70 10.86 6.78 0.93
N ASP A 71 11.86 6.43 1.74
CA ASP A 71 13.15 7.13 1.90
C ASP A 71 13.08 8.55 2.52
N GLU A 72 11.91 9.02 2.96
CA GLU A 72 11.77 10.27 3.70
C GLU A 72 11.73 10.06 5.22
N ASP A 73 12.76 10.55 5.90
CA ASP A 73 12.88 10.50 7.36
C ASP A 73 11.82 11.34 8.06
N GLN A 74 11.13 10.73 9.02
CA GLN A 74 10.36 11.44 10.03
C GLN A 74 11.26 11.99 11.14
N VAL A 75 10.63 12.70 12.07
CA VAL A 75 11.31 13.23 13.26
C VAL A 75 11.76 12.06 14.13
N ALA A 76 13.02 12.11 14.58
CA ALA A 76 13.57 11.09 15.45
C ALA A 76 12.83 11.00 16.80
N VAL A 77 12.71 9.80 17.33
CA VAL A 77 12.03 9.48 18.59
C VAL A 77 12.90 8.63 19.51
N THR A 78 12.71 8.74 20.82
CA THR A 78 13.42 7.93 21.82
C THR A 78 12.54 6.82 22.42
N VAL A 79 11.40 6.55 21.81
CA VAL A 79 10.45 5.51 22.20
C VAL A 79 10.43 4.41 21.13
N LEU A 80 9.86 3.25 21.46
CA LEU A 80 9.84 2.06 20.58
C LEU A 80 8.55 1.96 19.73
N GLU A 81 7.94 3.12 19.46
CA GLU A 81 6.74 3.24 18.65
C GLU A 81 6.69 4.60 17.98
N ASP A 82 6.03 4.67 16.83
CA ASP A 82 5.70 5.94 16.17
C ASP A 82 4.42 5.80 15.32
N TYR A 83 3.83 6.94 14.97
CA TYR A 83 2.60 7.01 14.18
C TYR A 83 2.89 7.58 12.80
N VAL A 84 2.58 6.80 11.76
CA VAL A 84 2.72 7.21 10.36
C VAL A 84 1.35 7.53 9.80
N TYR A 85 1.17 8.79 9.37
CA TYR A 85 -0.09 9.29 8.80
C TYR A 85 0.05 9.72 7.34
N THR A 86 1.27 9.73 6.81
CA THR A 86 1.53 9.94 5.39
C THR A 86 1.47 8.57 4.72
N PRO A 87 0.61 8.36 3.71
CA PRO A 87 0.64 7.14 2.94
C PRO A 87 2.02 6.92 2.33
N GLY A 88 2.56 5.71 2.45
CA GLY A 88 3.79 5.30 1.79
C GLY A 88 3.77 3.83 1.40
N VAL A 89 4.66 3.46 0.47
CA VAL A 89 4.79 2.09 -0.04
C VAL A 89 5.70 1.26 0.84
N GLU A 90 6.75 1.85 1.40
CA GLU A 90 7.72 1.20 2.26
C GLU A 90 7.93 1.99 3.56
N ILE A 91 7.96 1.26 4.67
CA ILE A 91 8.32 1.79 5.98
C ILE A 91 9.57 1.07 6.48
N GLU A 92 10.59 1.85 6.83
CA GLU A 92 11.82 1.37 7.45
C GLU A 92 12.02 2.07 8.79
N VAL A 93 12.58 1.37 9.78
CA VAL A 93 12.93 1.96 11.07
C VAL A 93 14.41 1.78 11.34
N PHE A 94 15.08 2.91 11.57
CA PHE A 94 16.51 2.97 11.86
C PHE A 94 16.74 3.16 13.35
N ALA A 95 17.70 2.43 13.90
CA ALA A 95 18.35 2.75 15.16
C ALA A 95 19.53 3.71 14.87
N VAL A 96 19.66 4.77 15.65
CA VAL A 96 20.70 5.81 15.44
C VAL A 96 21.75 5.75 16.54
N TYR A 97 23.02 5.76 16.15
CA TYR A 97 24.18 5.71 17.04
C TYR A 97 25.10 6.91 16.73
N GLY A 98 25.01 7.97 17.53
CA GLY A 98 25.64 9.25 17.25
C GLY A 98 25.11 9.85 15.94
N ASP A 99 25.98 9.93 14.94
CA ASP A 99 25.65 10.47 13.61
C ASP A 99 25.36 9.36 12.56
N GLU A 100 25.33 8.08 12.97
CA GLU A 100 25.20 6.93 12.08
C GLU A 100 23.86 6.21 12.25
N LYS A 101 23.16 5.93 11.14
CA LYS A 101 21.97 5.05 11.13
C LYS A 101 22.40 3.59 11.01
N SER A 102 21.61 2.70 11.59
CA SER A 102 21.71 1.26 11.39
C SER A 102 21.53 0.85 9.93
N THR A 103 22.10 -0.30 9.58
CA THR A 103 22.02 -0.87 8.21
C THR A 103 21.34 -2.23 8.24
N GLY A 104 20.73 -2.61 7.12
CA GLY A 104 20.01 -3.88 7.00
C GLY A 104 18.75 -3.94 7.84
N ASN A 105 18.02 -2.82 7.95
CA ASN A 105 16.83 -2.75 8.77
C ASN A 105 15.68 -3.54 8.14
N PRO A 106 14.75 -4.05 8.96
CA PRO A 106 13.51 -4.61 8.45
C PRO A 106 12.66 -3.51 7.79
N THR A 107 11.92 -3.89 6.75
CA THR A 107 10.93 -3.03 6.09
C THR A 107 9.54 -3.64 6.14
N ILE A 108 8.52 -2.79 6.10
CA ILE A 108 7.11 -3.17 5.88
C ILE A 108 6.68 -2.56 4.54
N GLU A 109 6.04 -3.35 3.68
CA GLU A 109 5.56 -2.90 2.38
C GLU A 109 4.02 -2.83 2.32
N PHE A 110 3.47 -1.73 1.80
CA PHE A 110 2.02 -1.47 1.66
C PHE A 110 1.58 -1.36 0.19
N LYS A 111 2.14 -2.21 -0.68
CA LYS A 111 1.89 -2.14 -2.13
C LYS A 111 0.47 -2.53 -2.48
N THR A 112 -0.18 -1.72 -3.32
CA THR A 112 -1.42 -2.15 -3.98
C THR A 112 -1.13 -3.03 -5.19
N VAL A 113 -2.08 -3.89 -5.53
CA VAL A 113 -2.03 -4.70 -6.76
C VAL A 113 -2.89 -4.03 -7.82
N GLU A 114 -2.24 -3.58 -8.89
CA GLU A 114 -2.88 -2.82 -9.97
C GLU A 114 -3.20 -3.72 -11.19
N THR A 115 -4.36 -3.50 -11.78
CA THR A 115 -4.76 -4.06 -13.08
C THR A 115 -5.22 -2.92 -13.99
N LYS A 116 -4.58 -2.83 -15.17
CA LYS A 116 -4.90 -1.86 -16.23
C LYS A 116 -5.75 -2.52 -17.31
N ASP A 117 -6.47 -1.71 -18.08
CA ASP A 117 -7.25 -2.14 -19.25
C ASP A 117 -8.23 -3.29 -18.93
N PHE A 118 -8.88 -3.23 -17.77
CA PHE A 118 -9.84 -4.23 -17.33
C PHE A 118 -11.22 -3.88 -17.87
N HIS A 119 -11.86 -4.83 -18.54
CA HIS A 119 -13.16 -4.62 -19.18
C HIS A 119 -14.29 -5.28 -18.40
N VAL A 120 -15.36 -4.52 -18.17
CA VAL A 120 -16.61 -5.00 -17.58
C VAL A 120 -17.77 -4.35 -18.32
N TRP A 121 -18.81 -5.12 -18.62
CA TRP A 121 -19.91 -4.66 -19.42
C TRP A 121 -21.13 -4.31 -18.58
N ASN A 122 -21.92 -3.36 -19.03
CA ASN A 122 -23.21 -3.07 -18.45
C ASN A 122 -24.11 -4.31 -18.47
N VAL A 123 -24.94 -4.51 -17.44
CA VAL A 123 -25.93 -5.61 -17.37
C VAL A 123 -26.93 -5.65 -18.53
N LEU A 124 -27.12 -4.54 -19.25
CA LEU A 124 -27.96 -4.46 -20.43
C LEU A 124 -27.27 -4.95 -21.72
N ASP A 125 -26.00 -5.33 -21.67
CA ASP A 125 -25.31 -5.91 -22.82
C ASP A 125 -26.03 -7.20 -23.28
N PRO A 126 -26.46 -7.30 -24.55
CA PRO A 126 -27.15 -8.48 -25.05
C PRO A 126 -26.26 -9.72 -25.21
N LEU A 127 -24.93 -9.58 -25.12
CA LEU A 127 -23.97 -10.67 -25.33
C LEU A 127 -23.71 -11.43 -24.03
N SER A 128 -23.96 -12.74 -24.06
CA SER A 128 -23.90 -13.59 -22.87
C SER A 128 -22.49 -13.89 -22.35
N ASP A 129 -21.47 -13.68 -23.18
CA ASP A 129 -20.05 -13.87 -22.85
C ASP A 129 -19.36 -12.59 -22.35
N HIS A 130 -20.09 -11.48 -22.25
CA HIS A 130 -19.62 -10.23 -21.69
C HIS A 130 -19.91 -10.17 -20.17
N PRO A 131 -18.89 -10.24 -19.30
CA PRO A 131 -19.09 -10.21 -17.85
C PRO A 131 -19.52 -8.82 -17.37
N SER A 132 -20.53 -8.77 -16.50
CA SER A 132 -21.05 -7.48 -15.96
C SER A 132 -20.72 -7.24 -14.50
N GLY A 133 -20.04 -8.17 -13.84
CA GLY A 133 -19.56 -8.08 -12.48
C GLY A 133 -18.05 -8.30 -12.39
N PHE A 134 -17.46 -7.93 -11.28
CA PHE A 134 -16.07 -8.26 -10.96
C PHE A 134 -15.88 -8.38 -9.45
N GLY A 135 -14.82 -9.07 -9.05
CA GLY A 135 -14.38 -9.16 -7.67
C GLY A 135 -12.89 -9.39 -7.55
N PHE A 136 -12.40 -9.26 -6.33
CA PHE A 136 -11.00 -9.29 -5.98
C PHE A 136 -10.67 -10.54 -5.17
N ASN A 137 -9.52 -11.12 -5.46
CA ASN A 137 -8.91 -12.12 -4.61
C ASN A 137 -7.98 -11.43 -3.62
N VAL A 138 -8.44 -11.18 -2.39
CA VAL A 138 -7.69 -10.47 -1.35
C VAL A 138 -6.40 -11.18 -0.91
N ALA A 139 -6.21 -12.46 -1.26
CA ALA A 139 -4.96 -13.16 -0.97
C ALA A 139 -3.81 -12.76 -1.92
N ASN A 140 -4.11 -12.20 -3.09
CA ASN A 140 -3.09 -11.83 -4.08
C ASN A 140 -3.40 -10.55 -4.88
N GLY A 141 -4.52 -9.88 -4.59
CA GLY A 141 -4.98 -8.66 -5.24
C GLY A 141 -5.46 -8.78 -6.67
N SER A 142 -5.51 -9.99 -7.24
CA SER A 142 -5.99 -10.18 -8.61
C SER A 142 -7.49 -9.85 -8.73
N VAL A 143 -7.87 -9.20 -9.82
CA VAL A 143 -9.27 -8.92 -10.16
C VAL A 143 -9.77 -9.92 -11.22
N THR A 144 -11.00 -10.39 -11.07
CA THR A 144 -11.64 -11.31 -12.02
C THR A 144 -13.02 -10.79 -12.41
N ALA A 145 -13.34 -10.86 -13.70
CA ALA A 145 -14.66 -10.50 -14.21
C ALA A 145 -15.59 -11.73 -14.18
N TYR A 146 -16.86 -11.49 -13.83
CA TYR A 146 -17.90 -12.51 -13.70
C TYR A 146 -19.17 -12.09 -14.43
N SER A 147 -19.88 -13.07 -14.98
CA SER A 147 -21.23 -12.84 -15.50
C SER A 147 -22.23 -12.80 -14.34
N VAL A 148 -23.10 -11.79 -14.35
CA VAL A 148 -24.23 -11.67 -13.40
C VAL A 148 -25.47 -12.48 -13.84
N ALA A 149 -25.40 -13.16 -14.99
CA ALA A 149 -26.52 -13.95 -15.48
C ALA A 149 -26.81 -15.14 -14.55
N GLU A 150 -28.10 -15.49 -14.39
CA GLU A 150 -28.58 -16.60 -13.55
C GLU A 150 -27.89 -17.95 -13.86
N ALA A 151 -27.53 -18.17 -15.13
CA ALA A 151 -26.82 -19.38 -15.55
C ALA A 151 -25.42 -19.53 -14.89
N ASN A 152 -24.87 -18.44 -14.35
CA ASN A 152 -23.54 -18.36 -13.73
C ASN A 152 -23.60 -18.08 -12.22
N LYS A 153 -24.74 -18.35 -11.58
CA LYS A 153 -24.98 -18.02 -10.16
C LYS A 153 -23.98 -18.61 -9.16
N ASP A 154 -23.31 -19.70 -9.52
CA ASP A 154 -22.27 -20.30 -8.68
C ASP A 154 -21.07 -19.35 -8.47
N ASN A 155 -20.90 -18.36 -9.34
CA ASN A 155 -19.87 -17.32 -9.23
C ASN A 155 -20.33 -16.07 -8.47
N TRP A 156 -21.63 -15.88 -8.24
CA TRP A 156 -22.15 -14.66 -7.61
C TRP A 156 -21.56 -14.34 -6.23
N PRO A 157 -21.21 -15.32 -5.37
CA PRO A 157 -20.52 -15.03 -4.10
C PRO A 157 -19.18 -14.31 -4.25
N ASN A 158 -18.54 -14.37 -5.42
CA ASN A 158 -17.22 -13.76 -5.68
C ASN A 158 -17.32 -12.37 -6.30
N ILE A 159 -18.52 -11.82 -6.48
CA ILE A 159 -18.73 -10.51 -7.10
C ILE A 159 -18.71 -9.44 -6.02
N ASP A 160 -17.79 -8.48 -6.10
CA ASP A 160 -17.71 -7.34 -5.19
C ASP A 160 -18.42 -6.12 -5.76
N TYR A 161 -18.47 -6.00 -7.09
CA TYR A 161 -19.16 -4.92 -7.80
C TYR A 161 -19.73 -5.40 -9.13
N TYR A 162 -20.74 -4.70 -9.64
CA TYR A 162 -21.23 -4.91 -11.00
C TYR A 162 -21.60 -3.58 -11.67
N ILE A 163 -21.71 -3.60 -13.00
CA ILE A 163 -22.05 -2.42 -13.82
C ILE A 163 -23.55 -2.43 -14.12
N ALA A 164 -24.34 -1.77 -13.27
CA ALA A 164 -25.77 -1.57 -13.46
C ALA A 164 -26.08 -0.53 -14.55
N ASP A 165 -27.35 -0.39 -14.90
CA ASP A 165 -27.88 0.74 -15.68
C ASP A 165 -28.93 1.51 -14.88
N ASP A 166 -28.74 2.82 -14.75
CA ASP A 166 -29.74 3.78 -14.25
C ASP A 166 -29.70 5.05 -15.12
N GLY A 167 -30.00 4.87 -16.42
CA GLY A 167 -29.83 5.92 -17.42
C GLY A 167 -28.36 6.18 -17.77
N GLY A 168 -27.52 5.14 -17.69
CA GLY A 168 -26.08 5.16 -17.86
C GLY A 168 -25.38 4.13 -16.94
N PRO A 169 -24.11 3.81 -17.20
CA PRO A 169 -23.38 2.84 -16.40
C PRO A 169 -23.20 3.31 -14.95
N VAL A 170 -23.50 2.42 -14.02
CA VAL A 170 -23.39 2.64 -12.57
C VAL A 170 -22.58 1.50 -11.98
N LEU A 171 -21.52 1.83 -11.24
CA LEU A 171 -20.84 0.88 -10.37
C LEU A 171 -21.72 0.62 -9.16
N ALA A 172 -22.13 -0.63 -8.96
CA ALA A 172 -23.12 -1.01 -7.97
C ALA A 172 -22.65 -2.17 -7.09
N ALA A 173 -23.10 -2.16 -5.84
CA ALA A 173 -22.89 -3.22 -4.86
C ALA A 173 -23.73 -4.47 -5.23
N PRO A 174 -23.21 -5.69 -5.11
CA PRO A 174 -23.94 -6.92 -5.46
C PRO A 174 -25.27 -7.08 -4.70
N MET A 175 -25.39 -6.47 -3.52
CA MET A 175 -26.62 -6.47 -2.73
C MET A 175 -27.78 -5.67 -3.35
N ASP A 176 -27.49 -4.77 -4.29
CA ASP A 176 -28.47 -3.93 -4.97
C ASP A 176 -29.04 -4.56 -6.26
N HIS A 177 -28.46 -5.69 -6.69
CA HIS A 177 -28.89 -6.39 -7.89
C HIS A 177 -30.19 -7.19 -7.65
N ILE A 178 -31.00 -7.36 -8.69
CA ILE A 178 -32.22 -8.18 -8.66
C ILE A 178 -32.17 -9.22 -9.80
N PRO A 179 -32.19 -10.53 -9.49
CA PRO A 179 -32.16 -11.14 -8.15
C PRO A 179 -30.84 -10.87 -7.42
N LEU A 180 -30.85 -10.95 -6.09
CA LEU A 180 -29.68 -10.68 -5.25
C LEU A 180 -28.48 -11.54 -5.66
N LEU A 181 -27.33 -10.92 -5.94
CA LEU A 181 -26.10 -11.65 -6.29
C LEU A 181 -25.47 -12.27 -5.03
N ASN A 182 -25.23 -11.44 -4.01
CA ASN A 182 -24.77 -11.82 -2.68
C ASN A 182 -25.11 -10.72 -1.66
N ASN A 183 -24.65 -10.86 -0.41
CA ASN A 183 -24.95 -9.92 0.67
C ASN A 183 -23.85 -8.87 0.94
N LYS A 184 -22.77 -8.84 0.15
CA LYS A 184 -21.63 -7.93 0.38
C LYS A 184 -22.09 -6.47 0.29
N GLY A 185 -21.63 -5.66 1.22
CA GLY A 185 -21.93 -4.23 1.38
C GLY A 185 -21.01 -3.30 0.57
N SER A 186 -20.25 -3.84 -0.38
CA SER A 186 -19.27 -3.10 -1.17
C SER A 186 -19.79 -1.76 -1.66
N ALA A 187 -18.99 -0.72 -1.55
CA ALA A 187 -19.43 0.63 -1.85
C ALA A 187 -18.30 1.46 -2.43
N ALA A 188 -18.66 2.51 -3.16
CA ALA A 188 -17.70 3.41 -3.78
C ALA A 188 -17.91 4.86 -3.35
N SER A 189 -16.81 5.60 -3.24
CA SER A 189 -16.78 7.06 -3.08
C SER A 189 -16.23 7.69 -4.36
N GLU A 190 -16.64 8.92 -4.67
CA GLU A 190 -16.08 9.69 -5.78
C GLU A 190 -14.87 10.48 -5.28
N GLU A 191 -13.78 10.49 -6.04
CA GLU A 191 -12.52 11.12 -5.65
C GLU A 191 -12.19 12.30 -6.57
N ALA A 192 -11.76 13.41 -5.95
CA ALA A 192 -11.56 14.69 -6.65
C ALA A 192 -10.10 14.90 -7.07
N THR A 193 -9.37 13.82 -7.34
CA THR A 193 -7.96 13.82 -7.72
C THR A 193 -7.70 12.79 -8.81
N ASP A 194 -6.53 12.89 -9.46
CA ASP A 194 -6.11 11.93 -10.49
C ASP A 194 -5.76 10.57 -9.86
N TYR A 195 -5.89 9.51 -10.66
CA TYR A 195 -5.73 8.14 -10.17
C TYR A 195 -4.34 7.91 -9.54
N ASP A 196 -3.28 8.36 -10.20
CA ASP A 196 -1.90 8.17 -9.71
C ASP A 196 -1.58 9.07 -8.50
N ALA A 197 -2.29 10.19 -8.35
CA ALA A 197 -2.14 11.11 -7.21
C ALA A 197 -3.03 10.73 -6.00
N LEU A 198 -3.94 9.77 -6.15
CA LEU A 198 -4.77 9.27 -5.06
C LEU A 198 -3.98 8.23 -4.24
N GLU A 199 -3.42 8.67 -3.12
CA GLU A 199 -2.64 7.82 -2.21
C GLU A 199 -3.47 7.27 -1.04
N ILE A 200 -4.58 7.90 -0.71
CA ILE A 200 -5.50 7.50 0.35
C ILE A 200 -6.95 7.77 -0.06
N VAL A 201 -7.82 6.76 0.05
CA VAL A 201 -9.25 6.94 -0.25
C VAL A 201 -9.98 7.61 0.90
N LYS A 202 -11.14 8.21 0.60
CA LYS A 202 -11.99 8.86 1.59
C LYS A 202 -12.34 7.94 2.78
N PRO A 203 -12.60 8.50 3.96
CA PRO A 203 -13.05 7.71 5.10
C PRO A 203 -14.49 7.23 4.94
N LYS A 204 -14.87 6.26 5.78
CA LYS A 204 -16.25 5.77 5.92
C LYS A 204 -17.24 6.93 6.04
N GLY A 205 -18.42 6.78 5.43
CA GLY A 205 -19.46 7.81 5.36
C GLY A 205 -19.49 8.61 4.04
N ASN A 206 -18.43 8.49 3.23
CA ASN A 206 -18.38 9.05 1.87
C ASN A 206 -18.78 8.03 0.79
N TYR A 207 -19.05 6.79 1.19
CA TYR A 207 -19.32 5.68 0.31
C TYR A 207 -20.82 5.52 0.02
N SER A 208 -21.14 5.08 -1.19
CA SER A 208 -22.49 4.71 -1.61
C SER A 208 -22.42 3.40 -2.37
N THR A 209 -23.44 2.57 -2.21
CA THR A 209 -23.56 1.28 -2.92
C THR A 209 -23.77 1.46 -4.41
N GLN A 210 -24.10 2.66 -4.89
CA GLN A 210 -24.24 2.98 -6.31
C GLN A 210 -23.53 4.28 -6.66
N ARG A 211 -22.71 4.23 -7.71
CA ARG A 211 -22.00 5.39 -8.25
C ARG A 211 -22.11 5.41 -9.77
N LYS A 212 -22.67 6.50 -10.30
CA LYS A 212 -22.65 6.74 -11.73
C LYS A 212 -21.21 6.85 -12.22
N LEU A 213 -20.91 6.12 -13.29
CA LEU A 213 -19.59 6.09 -13.90
C LEU A 213 -19.46 7.20 -14.95
N GLU A 214 -18.34 7.91 -14.89
CA GLU A 214 -17.97 8.96 -15.83
C GLU A 214 -16.53 8.75 -16.30
N ILE A 215 -16.25 9.01 -17.58
CA ILE A 215 -14.91 8.86 -18.15
C ILE A 215 -13.93 9.79 -17.43
N ASN A 216 -12.76 9.27 -17.09
CA ASN A 216 -11.69 9.85 -16.28
C ASN A 216 -12.00 10.06 -14.79
N ALA A 217 -13.22 9.76 -14.32
CA ALA A 217 -13.52 9.84 -12.90
C ALA A 217 -12.78 8.75 -12.11
N VAL A 218 -12.38 9.10 -10.90
CA VAL A 218 -11.69 8.23 -9.95
C VAL A 218 -12.62 7.94 -8.78
N TYR A 219 -12.62 6.70 -8.32
CA TYR A 219 -13.46 6.22 -7.24
C TYR A 219 -12.62 5.49 -6.20
N GLY A 220 -12.85 5.77 -4.92
CA GLY A 220 -12.37 4.94 -3.83
C GLY A 220 -13.31 3.76 -3.64
N LEU A 221 -12.77 2.54 -3.57
CA LEU A 221 -13.52 1.30 -3.36
C LEU A 221 -13.41 0.87 -1.89
N TRP A 222 -14.51 0.34 -1.36
CA TRP A 222 -14.58 -0.31 -0.05
C TRP A 222 -15.24 -1.67 -0.23
N LEU A 223 -14.48 -2.75 0.00
CA LEU A 223 -14.95 -4.12 -0.04
C LEU A 223 -15.41 -4.51 1.36
N ASP A 224 -16.72 -4.40 1.59
CA ASP A 224 -17.39 -4.75 2.84
C ASP A 224 -18.02 -6.15 2.68
N ASP A 225 -17.22 -7.19 2.96
CA ASP A 225 -17.62 -8.58 2.72
C ASP A 225 -18.70 -9.06 3.71
N GLU A 226 -18.70 -8.50 4.93
CA GLU A 226 -19.63 -8.86 6.01
C GLU A 226 -20.90 -8.01 6.02
N ASN A 227 -20.88 -6.85 5.36
CA ASN A 227 -21.94 -5.84 5.34
C ASN A 227 -22.34 -5.39 6.74
N ASP A 228 -21.33 -5.17 7.60
CA ASP A 228 -21.50 -4.83 9.01
C ASP A 228 -21.11 -3.37 9.31
N SER A 229 -20.62 -2.66 8.28
CA SER A 229 -20.09 -1.31 8.37
C SER A 229 -18.82 -1.18 9.23
N ASP A 230 -18.14 -2.24 9.64
CA ASP A 230 -16.88 -2.17 10.38
C ASP A 230 -15.68 -2.29 9.41
N PRO A 231 -14.99 -1.17 9.11
CA PRO A 231 -13.89 -1.20 8.14
C PRO A 231 -12.66 -1.97 8.62
N THR A 232 -12.62 -2.46 9.87
CA THR A 232 -11.41 -3.08 10.47
C THR A 232 -10.94 -4.32 9.71
N GLY A 233 -11.87 -5.15 9.23
CA GLY A 233 -11.58 -6.37 8.47
C GLY A 233 -11.69 -6.21 6.94
N ASP A 234 -12.10 -5.02 6.48
CA ASP A 234 -12.44 -4.76 5.09
C ASP A 234 -11.23 -4.33 4.27
N PHE A 235 -11.38 -4.33 2.94
CA PHE A 235 -10.31 -3.94 2.02
C PHE A 235 -10.68 -2.67 1.26
N PHE A 236 -9.66 -1.89 0.93
CA PHE A 236 -9.83 -0.63 0.20
C PHE A 236 -9.07 -0.67 -1.11
N GLY A 237 -9.58 0.05 -2.11
CA GLY A 237 -8.97 0.12 -3.43
C GLY A 237 -9.30 1.43 -4.13
N LYS A 238 -8.83 1.58 -5.35
CA LYS A 238 -9.20 2.70 -6.22
C LYS A 238 -9.46 2.23 -7.64
N LEU A 239 -10.34 2.95 -8.33
CA LEU A 239 -10.76 2.67 -9.70
C LEU A 239 -10.77 3.96 -10.49
N GLN A 240 -10.27 3.95 -11.72
CA GLN A 240 -10.49 4.99 -12.71
C GLN A 240 -11.22 4.41 -13.91
N VAL A 241 -12.21 5.13 -14.41
CA VAL A 241 -12.87 4.78 -15.68
C VAL A 241 -12.08 5.39 -16.83
N SER A 242 -11.39 4.56 -17.59
CA SER A 242 -10.58 5.00 -18.73
C SER A 242 -11.45 5.27 -19.96
N ASN A 243 -12.50 4.48 -20.17
CA ASN A 243 -13.38 4.60 -21.33
C ASN A 243 -14.77 4.02 -21.05
N ILE A 244 -15.78 4.56 -21.75
CA ILE A 244 -17.13 3.99 -21.84
C ILE A 244 -17.52 3.99 -23.31
N ASP A 245 -17.66 2.80 -23.92
CA ASP A 245 -18.10 2.63 -25.31
C ASP A 245 -19.31 1.68 -25.38
N GLY A 246 -20.50 2.28 -25.53
CA GLY A 246 -21.75 1.52 -25.47
C GLY A 246 -21.93 0.87 -24.10
N TYR A 247 -21.85 -0.47 -24.07
CA TYR A 247 -21.94 -1.25 -22.83
C TYR A 247 -20.58 -1.57 -22.20
N ASP A 248 -19.47 -1.43 -22.95
CA ASP A 248 -18.12 -1.73 -22.45
C ASP A 248 -17.60 -0.58 -21.59
N VAL A 249 -17.23 -0.89 -20.35
CA VAL A 249 -16.54 0.02 -19.43
C VAL A 249 -15.13 -0.50 -19.22
N THR A 250 -14.15 0.27 -19.69
CA THR A 250 -12.73 -0.01 -19.46
C THR A 250 -12.27 0.73 -18.21
N ILE A 251 -11.71 0.00 -17.26
CA ILE A 251 -11.24 0.54 -15.97
C ILE A 251 -9.77 0.21 -15.71
N LYS A 252 -9.14 1.10 -14.96
CA LYS A 252 -7.87 0.90 -14.25
C LYS A 252 -8.19 0.73 -12.77
N VAL A 253 -7.73 -0.33 -12.11
CA VAL A 253 -8.14 -0.65 -10.73
C VAL A 253 -6.97 -1.14 -9.89
N ALA A 254 -6.93 -0.77 -8.61
CA ALA A 254 -5.94 -1.24 -7.66
C ALA A 254 -6.59 -1.55 -6.30
N ILE A 255 -6.06 -2.54 -5.58
CA ILE A 255 -6.54 -2.96 -4.25
C ILE A 255 -5.39 -3.02 -3.24
N GLN A 256 -5.63 -2.51 -2.04
CA GLN A 256 -4.77 -2.64 -0.86
C GLN A 256 -5.06 -3.98 -0.19
N LEU A 257 -4.01 -4.74 0.13
CA LEU A 257 -4.13 -6.08 0.72
C LEU A 257 -4.06 -6.06 2.24
N GLU A 258 -3.73 -4.93 2.85
CA GLU A 258 -3.79 -4.78 4.31
C GLU A 258 -5.20 -4.41 4.78
N PRO A 259 -5.86 -5.28 5.57
CA PRO A 259 -7.22 -5.03 6.05
C PRO A 259 -7.31 -3.73 6.85
N GLY A 260 -8.35 -2.96 6.57
CA GLY A 260 -8.63 -1.69 7.21
C GLY A 260 -7.80 -0.52 6.74
N LEU A 261 -6.70 -0.73 6.00
CA LEU A 261 -5.84 0.34 5.54
C LEU A 261 -6.39 0.98 4.26
N ARG A 262 -6.60 2.30 4.29
CA ARG A 262 -7.13 3.09 3.16
C ARG A 262 -6.06 3.60 2.19
N TRP A 263 -4.79 3.27 2.42
CA TRP A 263 -3.69 3.67 1.56
C TRP A 263 -3.74 2.87 0.25
N VAL A 264 -3.81 3.57 -0.88
CA VAL A 264 -4.05 2.99 -2.20
C VAL A 264 -2.98 3.40 -3.21
N ILE A 265 -1.72 3.32 -2.81
CA ILE A 265 -0.57 3.82 -3.58
C ILE A 265 -0.21 2.80 -4.67
N VAL A 266 0.01 3.29 -5.90
CA VAL A 266 0.48 2.49 -7.04
C VAL A 266 1.89 2.94 -7.38
N THR A 267 2.79 1.99 -7.66
CA THR A 267 4.15 2.26 -8.11
C THR A 267 4.29 1.92 -9.58
N ASP A 268 4.94 2.79 -10.36
CA ASP A 268 5.25 2.55 -11.78
C ASP A 268 6.27 1.43 -12.02
#